data_AF-A0AA86VF34-F1
#
_entry.id   AF-A0AA86VF34-F1
#
_cell.length_a   1.000
_cell.length_b   1.000
_cell.length_c   1.000
_cell.angle_alpha   90.00
_cell.angle_beta   90.00
_cell.angle_gamma   90.00
#
_symmetry.space_group_name_H-M   'P 1'
#
loop_
_entity.id
_entity.type
_entity.pdbx_description
1 polymer ?
#
loop_
_entity_poly.entity_id
_entity_poly.type
_entity_poly.pdbx_seq_one_letter_code
_entity_poly.pdbx_strand_id
1 'polypeptide(L)'
;MMSPNRVSEDRGNPPHHLRHTPLQIIHIVANFLRIWSIYSMYRYFVQTGASVVLFLFACLAPASILFLILQKPWKGRPLSNTQVVPSIINGGITALYLVLWGKGLKSCGPVRAILSEYSGAVLGVLSAVLYGRRGHLWKKIGGLIAMLASLYLLSEGWATATYSPFYILT
;
A
#
# COMPACT_ATOMS: atom_id res chain seq x y z
N MET A 1 -28.41 -6.47 54.96
CA MET A 1 -29.11 -7.25 53.91
C MET A 1 -29.76 -6.26 52.97
N MET A 2 -29.25 -6.16 51.73
CA MET A 2 -29.80 -5.31 50.67
C MET A 2 -30.05 -6.23 49.48
N SER A 3 -31.30 -6.30 49.02
CA SER A 3 -31.73 -7.11 47.88
C SER A 3 -31.30 -6.44 46.57
N PRO A 4 -30.69 -7.14 45.59
CA PRO A 4 -30.41 -6.56 44.29
C PRO A 4 -31.65 -6.69 43.39
N ASN A 5 -32.21 -5.55 43.00
CA ASN A 5 -33.23 -5.46 41.94
C ASN A 5 -32.62 -5.95 40.61
N ARG A 6 -33.11 -7.09 40.12
CA ARG A 6 -32.89 -7.56 38.75
C ARG A 6 -33.68 -6.66 37.81
N VAL A 7 -32.99 -5.74 37.13
CA VAL A 7 -33.55 -5.04 35.96
C VAL A 7 -33.35 -5.96 34.76
N SER A 8 -34.47 -6.36 34.19
CA SER A 8 -34.64 -7.34 33.11
C SER A 8 -33.70 -7.11 31.91
N GLU A 9 -32.97 -8.17 31.56
CA GLU A 9 -32.41 -8.41 30.24
C GLU A 9 -33.54 -8.58 29.23
N ASP A 10 -33.95 -7.50 28.56
CA ASP A 10 -34.70 -7.61 27.29
C ASP A 10 -34.42 -6.40 26.38
N ARG A 11 -33.17 -6.30 25.93
CA ARG A 11 -32.82 -5.51 24.75
C ARG A 11 -32.23 -6.46 23.73
N GLY A 12 -33.05 -6.81 22.75
CA GLY A 12 -32.70 -7.67 21.63
C GLY A 12 -31.31 -7.34 21.08
N ASN A 13 -30.41 -8.31 21.17
CA ASN A 13 -29.15 -8.28 20.45
C ASN A 13 -29.46 -8.19 18.96
N PRO A 14 -29.04 -7.13 18.23
CA PRO A 14 -29.08 -7.18 16.78
C PRO A 14 -28.15 -8.32 16.31
N PRO A 15 -28.53 -9.11 15.30
CA PRO A 15 -27.70 -10.22 14.86
C PRO A 15 -26.35 -9.68 14.35
N HIS A 16 -25.27 -10.05 15.03
CA HIS A 16 -23.89 -9.70 14.68
C HIS A 16 -23.55 -10.00 13.20
N HIS A 17 -24.26 -10.93 12.55
CA HIS A 17 -24.09 -11.24 11.14
C HIS A 17 -24.36 -10.07 10.17
N LEU A 18 -25.34 -9.19 10.44
CA LEU A 18 -25.74 -8.15 9.48
C LEU A 18 -24.73 -7.00 9.35
N ARG A 19 -23.82 -6.83 10.32
CA ARG A 19 -22.75 -5.82 10.25
C ARG A 19 -21.53 -6.29 9.46
N HIS A 20 -21.32 -7.60 9.31
CA HIS A 20 -20.16 -8.15 8.61
C HIS A 20 -20.36 -8.28 7.11
N THR A 21 -21.57 -8.62 6.65
CA THR A 21 -21.90 -8.76 5.22
C THR A 21 -21.62 -7.52 4.37
N PRO A 22 -22.00 -6.28 4.75
CA PRO A 22 -21.72 -5.11 3.92
C PRO A 22 -20.22 -4.80 3.83
N LEU A 23 -19.47 -5.00 4.91
CA LEU A 23 -18.01 -4.80 4.91
C LEU A 23 -17.29 -5.82 4.02
N GLN A 24 -17.75 -7.07 3.99
CA GLN A 24 -17.22 -8.10 3.12
C GLN A 24 -17.47 -7.78 1.64
N ILE A 25 -18.69 -7.33 1.30
CA ILE A 25 -19.02 -6.92 -0.07
C ILE A 25 -18.11 -5.77 -0.52
N ILE A 26 -17.95 -4.72 0.32
CA ILE A 26 -17.07 -3.60 0.03
C ILE A 26 -15.62 -4.08 -0.17
N HIS A 27 -15.15 -5.01 0.67
CA HIS A 27 -13.80 -5.56 0.55
C HIS A 27 -13.59 -6.31 -0.77
N ILE A 28 -14.53 -7.17 -1.16
CA ILE A 28 -14.47 -7.93 -2.42
C ILE A 28 -14.49 -6.98 -3.61
N VAL A 29 -15.41 -6.01 -3.62
CA VAL A 29 -15.51 -5.01 -4.69
C VAL A 29 -14.24 -4.18 -4.77
N ALA A 30 -13.68 -3.74 -3.64
CA ALA A 30 -12.43 -2.99 -3.61
C ALA A 30 -11.24 -3.79 -4.16
N ASN A 31 -11.13 -5.07 -3.82
CA ASN A 31 -10.08 -5.95 -4.38
C ASN A 31 -10.25 -6.14 -5.89
N PHE A 32 -11.48 -6.34 -6.36
CA PHE A 32 -11.76 -6.46 -7.79
C PHE A 32 -11.38 -5.17 -8.53
N LEU A 33 -11.81 -4.01 -8.04
CA LEU A 33 -11.48 -2.71 -8.61
C LEU A 33 -9.96 -2.45 -8.59
N ARG A 34 -9.26 -2.88 -7.55
CA ARG A 34 -7.80 -2.81 -7.47
C ARG A 34 -7.13 -3.62 -8.58
N ILE A 35 -7.49 -4.89 -8.74
CA ILE A 35 -6.91 -5.76 -9.78
C ILE A 35 -7.22 -5.19 -11.17
N TRP A 36 -8.45 -4.74 -11.38
CA TRP A 36 -8.87 -4.11 -12.63
C TRP A 36 -8.06 -2.85 -12.95
N SER A 37 -7.85 -1.99 -11.95
CA SER A 37 -7.06 -0.76 -12.08
C SER A 37 -5.60 -1.06 -12.43
N ILE A 38 -4.97 -2.03 -11.76
CA ILE A 38 -3.59 -2.44 -12.05
C ILE A 38 -3.47 -2.97 -13.48
N TYR A 39 -4.40 -3.84 -13.90
CA TYR A 39 -4.38 -4.38 -15.25
C TYR A 39 -4.61 -3.29 -16.32
N SER A 40 -5.55 -2.38 -16.07
CA SER A 40 -5.84 -1.25 -16.95
C SER A 40 -4.62 -0.32 -17.07
N MET A 41 -3.95 -0.03 -15.95
CA MET A 41 -2.72 0.77 -15.92
C MET A 41 -1.60 0.10 -16.72
N TYR A 42 -1.40 -1.22 -16.55
CA TYR A 42 -0.41 -1.97 -17.34
C TYR A 42 -0.70 -1.89 -18.83
N ARG A 43 -1.95 -2.14 -19.24
CA ARG A 43 -2.37 -2.06 -20.64
C ARG A 43 -2.15 -0.67 -21.22
N TYR A 44 -2.49 0.38 -20.47
CA TYR A 44 -2.26 1.75 -20.87
C TYR A 44 -0.77 2.03 -21.11
N PHE A 45 0.11 1.62 -20.19
CA PHE A 45 1.56 1.81 -20.35
C PHE A 45 2.18 1.06 -21.51
N VAL A 46 1.70 -0.17 -21.78
CA VAL A 46 2.17 -0.97 -22.90
C VAL A 46 1.70 -0.38 -24.24
N GLN A 47 0.45 0.06 -24.32
CA GLN A 47 -0.13 0.56 -25.57
C GLN A 47 0.34 1.97 -25.94
N THR A 48 0.44 2.87 -24.97
CA THR A 48 0.76 4.29 -25.21
C THR A 48 2.23 4.62 -25.03
N GLY A 49 3.00 3.74 -24.40
CA GLY A 49 4.39 4.02 -24.03
C GLY A 49 4.54 5.12 -22.98
N ALA A 50 3.45 5.60 -22.37
CA ALA A 50 3.44 6.76 -21.48
C ALA A 50 4.47 6.66 -20.33
N SER A 51 4.90 7.83 -19.86
CA SER A 51 5.82 7.94 -18.74
C SER A 51 5.10 7.66 -17.42
N VAL A 52 5.63 6.69 -16.67
CA VAL A 52 5.06 6.25 -15.38
C VAL A 52 4.96 7.42 -14.40
N VAL A 53 5.99 8.27 -14.35
CA VAL A 53 6.05 9.41 -13.43
C VAL A 53 4.94 10.42 -13.74
N LEU A 54 4.75 10.78 -15.01
CA LEU A 54 3.71 11.74 -15.41
C LEU A 54 2.31 11.17 -15.15
N PHE A 55 2.09 9.90 -15.46
CA PHE A 55 0.84 9.23 -15.18
C PHE A 55 0.51 9.24 -13.68
N LEU A 56 1.47 8.84 -12.82
CA LEU A 56 1.29 8.86 -11.37
C LEU A 56 1.02 10.28 -10.87
N PHE A 57 1.76 11.28 -11.35
CA PHE A 57 1.53 12.67 -10.99
C PHE A 57 0.12 13.14 -11.39
N ALA A 58 -0.31 12.83 -12.61
CA ALA A 58 -1.64 13.16 -13.12
C ALA A 58 -2.77 12.45 -12.37
N CYS A 59 -2.51 11.29 -11.74
CA CYS A 59 -3.48 10.64 -10.86
C CYS A 59 -3.45 11.22 -9.43
N LEU A 60 -2.27 11.40 -8.85
CA LEU A 60 -2.11 11.77 -7.45
C LEU A 60 -2.45 13.25 -7.18
N ALA A 61 -2.10 14.16 -8.09
CA ALA A 61 -2.34 15.59 -7.88
C ALA A 61 -3.83 15.94 -7.86
N PRO A 62 -4.68 15.48 -8.81
CA PRO A 62 -6.12 15.71 -8.72
C PRO A 62 -6.76 14.99 -7.53
N ALA A 63 -6.30 13.77 -7.22
CA ALA A 63 -6.81 13.03 -6.07
C ALA A 63 -6.52 13.76 -4.75
N SER A 64 -5.31 14.33 -4.58
CA SER A 64 -4.98 15.09 -3.37
C SER A 64 -5.84 16.35 -3.26
N ILE A 65 -6.07 17.07 -4.35
CA ILE A 65 -6.99 18.23 -4.38
C ILE A 65 -8.40 17.80 -3.98
N LEU A 66 -8.92 16.70 -4.54
CA LEU A 66 -10.23 16.18 -4.21
C LEU A 66 -10.34 15.82 -2.72
N PHE A 67 -9.34 15.12 -2.16
CA PHE A 67 -9.31 14.80 -0.74
C PHE A 67 -9.25 16.04 0.15
N LEU A 68 -8.51 17.08 -0.24
CA LEU A 68 -8.48 18.35 0.48
C LEU A 68 -9.84 19.07 0.46
N ILE A 69 -10.58 18.98 -0.65
CA ILE A 69 -11.94 19.53 -0.75
C ILE A 69 -12.90 18.75 0.14
N LEU A 70 -12.85 17.40 0.10
CA LEU A 70 -13.72 16.53 0.91
C LEU A 70 -13.46 16.65 2.42
N GLN A 71 -12.27 17.08 2.82
CA GLN A 71 -11.93 17.31 4.23
C GLN A 71 -12.62 18.54 4.84
N LYS A 72 -13.41 19.31 4.07
CA LYS A 72 -14.18 20.46 4.59
C LYS A 72 -15.43 20.01 5.35
N PRO A 73 -15.74 20.59 6.52
CA PRO A 73 -14.96 21.60 7.26
C PRO A 73 -13.71 20.97 7.89
N TRP A 74 -12.57 21.66 7.80
CA TRP A 74 -11.27 21.20 8.25
C TRP A 74 -11.26 20.97 9.77
N LYS A 75 -11.67 19.77 10.19
CA LYS A 75 -11.76 19.34 11.59
C LYS A 75 -10.51 18.54 11.98
N GLY A 76 -9.34 19.15 11.84
CA GLY A 76 -8.04 18.55 12.16
C GLY A 76 -7.24 19.40 13.14
N ARG A 77 -6.36 18.76 13.91
CA ARG A 77 -5.34 19.48 14.69
C ARG A 77 -4.24 19.99 13.75
N PRO A 78 -3.70 21.19 13.95
CA PRO A 78 -2.56 21.66 13.18
C PRO A 78 -1.38 20.69 13.37
N LEU A 79 -0.65 20.42 12.29
CA LEU A 79 0.50 19.54 12.32
C LEU A 79 1.62 20.25 13.10
N SER A 80 2.17 19.59 14.12
CA SER A 80 3.32 20.13 14.85
C SER A 80 4.51 20.28 13.90
N ASN A 81 5.32 21.33 14.06
CA ASN A 81 6.58 21.51 13.31
C ASN A 81 7.49 20.27 13.40
N THR A 82 7.41 19.52 14.50
CA THR A 82 8.15 18.26 14.71
C THR A 82 7.65 17.10 13.84
N GLN A 83 6.42 17.16 13.33
CA GLN A 83 5.79 16.13 12.49
C GLN A 83 5.85 16.46 11.00
N VAL A 84 6.13 17.72 10.64
CA VAL A 84 6.27 18.15 9.23
C VAL A 84 7.40 17.40 8.55
N VAL A 85 8.60 17.38 9.16
CA VAL A 85 9.79 16.74 8.57
C VAL A 85 9.59 15.23 8.33
N PRO A 86 9.14 14.42 9.31
CA PRO A 86 8.81 13.01 9.08
C PRO A 86 7.73 12.79 8.02
N SER A 87 6.74 13.69 7.93
CA SER A 87 5.66 13.58 6.94
C SER A 87 6.17 13.81 5.51
N ILE A 88 7.06 14.80 5.32
CA ILE A 88 7.73 15.05 4.03
C ILE A 88 8.57 13.84 3.62
N ILE A 89 9.35 13.29 4.56
CA ILE A 89 10.17 12.09 4.31
C ILE A 89 9.28 10.90 3.91
N ASN A 90 8.20 10.65 4.65
CA ASN A 90 7.27 9.57 4.33
C ASN A 90 6.59 9.76 2.96
N GLY A 91 6.24 11.00 2.61
CA GLY A 91 5.74 11.37 1.28
C GLY A 91 6.75 11.06 0.18
N GLY A 92 8.02 11.42 0.39
CA GLY A 92 9.12 11.13 -0.54
C GLY A 92 9.35 9.62 -0.74
N ILE A 93 9.37 8.85 0.36
CA ILE A 93 9.48 7.39 0.31
C ILE A 93 8.29 6.78 -0.46
N THR A 94 7.07 7.27 -0.21
CA THR A 94 5.86 6.80 -0.89
C THR A 94 5.92 7.10 -2.39
N ALA A 95 6.37 8.30 -2.77
CA ALA A 95 6.54 8.65 -4.18
C ALA A 95 7.56 7.75 -4.88
N LEU A 96 8.72 7.51 -4.24
CA LEU A 96 9.74 6.62 -4.77
C LEU A 96 9.21 5.18 -4.93
N TYR A 97 8.51 4.68 -3.90
CA TYR A 97 7.84 3.38 -3.95
C TYR A 97 6.90 3.27 -5.15
N LEU A 98 6.00 4.25 -5.34
CA LEU A 98 5.02 4.23 -6.44
C LEU A 98 5.68 4.28 -7.81
N VAL A 99 6.75 5.06 -7.98
CA VAL A 99 7.50 5.13 -9.24
C VAL A 99 8.18 3.81 -9.54
N LEU A 100 8.89 3.21 -8.57
CA LEU A 100 9.56 1.92 -8.76
C LEU A 100 8.56 0.81 -9.03
N TRP A 101 7.46 0.77 -8.28
CA TRP A 101 6.38 -0.18 -8.48
C TRP A 101 5.71 -0.02 -9.85
N GLY A 102 5.41 1.21 -10.28
CA GLY A 102 4.81 1.48 -11.58
C GLY A 102 5.73 1.13 -12.75
N LYS A 103 7.04 1.38 -12.63
CA LYS A 103 8.04 0.91 -13.59
C LYS A 103 8.12 -0.62 -13.59
N GLY A 104 8.12 -1.25 -12.41
CA GLY A 104 8.07 -2.71 -12.27
C GLY A 104 6.82 -3.33 -12.88
N LEU A 105 5.66 -2.67 -12.77
CA LEU A 105 4.44 -3.08 -13.45
C LEU A 105 4.62 -3.06 -14.97
N LYS A 106 5.17 -1.97 -15.51
CA LYS A 106 5.43 -1.83 -16.95
C LYS A 106 6.40 -2.90 -17.46
N SER A 107 7.46 -3.20 -16.71
CA SER A 107 8.53 -4.14 -17.12
C SER A 107 8.16 -5.62 -16.90
N CYS A 108 7.56 -5.96 -15.75
CA CYS A 108 7.33 -7.36 -15.34
C CYS A 108 5.88 -7.82 -15.49
N GLY A 109 4.93 -6.91 -15.72
CA GLY A 109 3.50 -7.22 -15.81
C GLY A 109 2.76 -7.28 -14.46
N PRO A 110 1.41 -7.38 -14.51
CA PRO A 110 0.53 -7.18 -13.35
C PRO A 110 0.65 -8.23 -12.27
N VAL A 111 0.79 -9.51 -12.64
CA VAL A 111 0.88 -10.60 -11.65
C VAL A 111 2.12 -10.46 -10.77
N ARG A 112 3.26 -10.14 -11.37
CA ARG A 112 4.55 -10.04 -10.66
C ARG A 112 4.62 -8.78 -9.80
N ALA A 113 4.04 -7.68 -10.28
CA ALA A 113 3.89 -6.46 -9.49
C ALA A 113 3.06 -6.72 -8.23
N ILE A 114 1.92 -7.42 -8.35
CA ILE A 114 1.05 -7.77 -7.22
C ILE A 114 1.78 -8.70 -6.23
N LEU A 115 2.45 -9.75 -6.72
CA LEU A 115 3.23 -10.65 -5.86
C LEU A 115 4.32 -9.91 -5.08
N SER A 116 4.98 -8.94 -5.71
CA SER A 116 6.00 -8.10 -5.05
C SER A 116 5.42 -7.22 -3.94
N GLU A 117 4.16 -6.78 -4.05
CA GLU A 117 3.49 -6.03 -2.97
C GLU A 117 3.27 -6.93 -1.76
N TYR A 118 2.77 -8.15 -1.98
CA TYR A 118 2.56 -9.11 -0.90
C TYR A 118 3.87 -9.58 -0.26
N SER A 119 4.94 -9.76 -1.04
CA SER A 119 6.26 -10.09 -0.48
C SER A 119 6.81 -8.96 0.39
N GLY A 120 6.54 -7.69 0.05
CA GLY A 120 6.89 -6.55 0.89
C GLY A 120 6.24 -6.61 2.28
N ALA A 121 4.97 -7.02 2.37
CA ALA A 121 4.29 -7.22 3.65
C ALA A 121 4.89 -8.39 4.45
N VAL A 122 5.21 -9.52 3.79
CA VAL A 122 5.87 -10.67 4.43
C VAL A 122 7.26 -10.29 4.96
N LEU A 123 8.04 -9.55 4.17
CA LEU A 123 9.35 -9.02 4.60
C LEU A 123 9.22 -8.04 5.76
N GLY A 124 8.17 -7.22 5.78
CA GLY A 124 7.85 -6.33 6.91
C GLY A 124 7.57 -7.10 8.20
N VAL A 125 6.76 -8.17 8.11
CA VAL A 125 6.47 -9.05 9.25
C VAL A 125 7.71 -9.83 9.70
N LEU A 126 8.47 -10.41 8.78
CA LEU A 126 9.72 -11.11 9.09
C LEU A 126 10.74 -10.17 9.73
N SER A 127 10.84 -8.93 9.25
CA SER A 127 11.69 -7.91 9.85
C SER A 127 11.24 -7.58 11.28
N ALA A 128 9.93 -7.43 11.52
CA ALA A 128 9.38 -7.19 12.84
C ALA A 128 9.59 -8.37 13.81
N VAL A 129 9.45 -9.61 13.34
CA VAL A 129 9.60 -10.83 14.15
C VAL A 129 11.07 -11.12 14.46
N LEU A 130 11.94 -11.08 13.44
CA LEU A 130 13.36 -11.41 13.59
C LEU A 130 14.13 -10.30 14.33
N TYR A 131 13.72 -9.05 14.18
CA TYR A 131 14.47 -7.90 14.71
C TYR A 131 13.72 -7.08 15.77
N GLY A 132 12.51 -7.47 16.16
CA GLY A 132 11.64 -6.72 17.09
C GLY A 132 12.11 -6.66 18.54
N ARG A 133 13.11 -7.45 18.96
CA ARG A 133 13.37 -7.66 20.39
C ARG A 133 14.36 -6.69 21.06
N ARG A 134 15.12 -5.85 20.34
CA ARG A 134 15.87 -4.68 20.87
C ARG A 134 16.78 -4.08 19.78
N GLY A 135 16.82 -2.75 19.72
CA GLY A 135 17.95 -1.99 19.14
C GLY A 135 17.74 -1.33 17.77
N HIS A 136 17.61 -0.01 17.83
CA HIS A 136 18.13 1.03 16.93
C HIS A 136 17.61 1.17 15.48
N LEU A 137 17.24 2.42 15.17
CA LEU A 137 16.87 3.02 13.87
C LEU A 137 17.49 2.37 12.62
N TRP A 138 18.76 1.93 12.72
CA TRP A 138 19.53 1.25 11.70
C TRP A 138 18.85 0.01 11.10
N LYS A 139 18.08 -0.74 11.89
CA LYS A 139 17.38 -1.94 11.38
C LYS A 139 16.14 -1.60 10.55
N LYS A 140 15.44 -0.51 10.88
CA LYS A 140 14.33 0.03 10.06
C LYS A 140 14.85 0.54 8.72
N ILE A 141 16.00 1.20 8.75
CA ILE A 141 16.70 1.68 7.54
C ILE A 141 17.12 0.49 6.67
N GLY A 142 17.69 -0.57 7.25
CA GLY A 142 18.08 -1.78 6.52
C GLY A 142 16.90 -2.48 5.83
N GLY A 143 15.76 -2.64 6.52
CA GLY A 143 14.55 -3.19 5.92
C GLY A 143 13.99 -2.33 4.79
N LEU A 144 14.03 -1.01 4.93
CA LEU A 144 13.63 -0.08 3.87
C LEU A 144 14.57 -0.17 2.67
N ILE A 145 15.88 -0.24 2.88
CA ILE A 145 16.87 -0.42 1.81
C ILE A 145 16.63 -1.74 1.07
N ALA A 146 16.40 -2.85 1.79
CA ALA A 146 16.10 -4.14 1.19
C ALA A 146 14.81 -4.09 0.35
N MET A 147 13.77 -3.42 0.86
CA MET A 147 12.52 -3.21 0.12
C MET A 147 12.75 -2.38 -1.15
N LEU A 148 13.47 -1.26 -1.06
CA LEU A 148 13.79 -0.41 -2.20
C LEU A 148 14.65 -1.15 -3.24
N ALA A 149 15.64 -1.93 -2.79
CA ALA A 149 16.46 -2.77 -3.67
C ALA A 149 15.61 -3.81 -4.40
N SER A 150 14.68 -4.49 -3.69
CA SER A 150 13.78 -5.47 -4.32
C SER A 150 12.87 -4.83 -5.39
N LEU A 151 12.36 -3.62 -5.12
CA LEU A 151 11.52 -2.88 -6.07
C LEU A 151 12.32 -2.33 -7.24
N TYR A 152 13.58 -1.94 -7.01
CA TYR A 152 14.48 -1.52 -8.06
C TYR A 152 14.76 -2.67 -9.04
N LEU A 153 15.09 -3.85 -8.52
CA LEU A 153 15.28 -5.05 -9.34
C LEU A 153 14.02 -5.43 -10.12
N LEU A 154 12.84 -5.32 -9.50
CA LEU A 154 11.57 -5.49 -10.19
C LEU A 154 11.36 -4.45 -11.30
N SER A 155 11.76 -3.19 -11.05
CA SER A 155 11.63 -2.10 -12.02
C SER A 155 12.49 -2.29 -13.27
N GLU A 156 13.68 -2.87 -13.11
CA GLU A 156 14.60 -3.23 -14.19
C GLU A 156 14.17 -4.49 -14.95
N GLY A 157 13.08 -5.15 -14.54
CA GLY A 157 12.61 -6.34 -15.23
C GLY A 157 13.30 -7.64 -14.81
N TRP A 158 14.19 -7.63 -13.82
CA TRP A 158 15.01 -8.79 -13.43
C TRP A 158 14.20 -10.00 -12.95
N ALA A 159 12.92 -9.82 -12.63
CA ALA A 159 12.01 -10.92 -12.33
C ALA A 159 11.64 -11.72 -13.60
N THR A 160 11.89 -11.20 -14.81
CA THR A 160 11.65 -11.85 -16.12
C THR A 160 12.90 -12.56 -16.62
N ALA A 161 12.70 -13.75 -17.20
CA ALA A 161 13.80 -14.61 -17.65
C ALA A 161 14.71 -13.91 -18.68
N THR A 162 14.12 -13.07 -19.55
CA THR A 162 14.80 -12.33 -20.62
C THR A 162 15.65 -11.15 -20.17
N TYR A 163 15.42 -10.60 -18.97
CA TYR A 163 16.19 -9.46 -18.43
C TYR A 163 16.98 -9.83 -17.16
N SER A 164 17.03 -11.13 -16.82
CA SER A 164 17.87 -11.60 -15.72
C SER A 164 19.34 -11.61 -16.16
N PRO A 165 20.29 -11.17 -15.31
CA PRO A 165 21.72 -11.21 -15.64
C PRO A 165 22.24 -12.65 -15.84
N PHE A 166 21.49 -13.65 -15.38
CA PHE A 166 21.79 -15.07 -15.56
C PHE A 166 21.32 -15.63 -16.91
N TYR A 167 20.60 -14.85 -17.73
CA TYR A 167 20.19 -15.25 -19.07
C TYR A 167 21.38 -15.60 -19.97
N ILE A 168 22.53 -14.94 -19.78
CA ILE A 168 23.76 -15.20 -20.55
C ILE A 168 24.45 -16.52 -20.13
N LEU A 169 24.09 -17.09 -18.97
CA LEU A 169 24.67 -18.32 -18.43
C LEU A 169 23.85 -19.59 -18.73
N THR A 170 22.77 -19.47 -19.52
CA THR A 170 21.90 -20.60 -19.92
C THR A 170 21.86 -20.69 -21.44
#